data_AF-A0A9X8G6T6-F1
#
_entry.id   AF-A0A9X8G6T6-F1
#
_cell.length_a   1.000
_cell.length_b   1.000
_cell.length_c   1.000
_cell.angle_alpha   90.00
_cell.angle_beta   90.00
_cell.angle_gamma   90.00
#
_symmetry.space_group_name_H-M   'P 1'
#
loop_
_entity.id
_entity.type
_entity.pdbx_description
1 polymer ?
#
loop_
_entity_poly.entity_id
_entity_poly.type
_entity_poly.pdbx_seq_one_letter_code
_entity_poly.pdbx_strand_id
1 'polypeptide(L)'
;MVLSNWSAGVSQNVHLQHNHGYVLRVIAKKEGPGNGYVTLMDCEENQEKLTFTSCEEGYITKTVDVFPDTDRVRIEIGETEGSFYIESIELICMNE
;
A
#
# COMPACT_ATOMS: atom_id res chain seq x y z
N MET A 1 3.53 11.40 5.75
CA MET A 1 4.66 11.24 4.81
C MET A 1 4.07 10.89 3.46
N VAL A 2 4.38 11.65 2.40
CA VAL A 2 3.86 11.39 1.03
C VAL A 2 5.00 10.79 0.23
N LEU A 3 4.81 9.58 -0.29
CA LEU A 3 5.80 8.85 -1.08
C LEU A 3 5.36 8.89 -2.55
N SER A 4 5.97 9.76 -3.34
CA SER A 4 5.65 9.95 -4.76
C SER A 4 6.61 9.18 -5.67
N ASN A 5 6.05 8.59 -6.74
CA ASN A 5 6.73 7.93 -7.87
C ASN A 5 7.19 6.47 -7.65
N TRP A 6 6.22 5.55 -7.64
CA TRP A 6 6.48 4.11 -7.54
C TRP A 6 6.24 3.39 -8.87
N SER A 7 7.20 2.57 -9.31
CA SER A 7 7.01 1.59 -10.39
C SER A 7 6.64 0.21 -9.80
N ALA A 8 6.08 -0.69 -10.63
CA ALA A 8 5.85 -2.08 -10.22
C ALA A 8 7.17 -2.73 -9.75
N GLY A 9 7.13 -3.50 -8.65
CA GLY A 9 8.30 -4.18 -8.08
C GLY A 9 9.14 -3.35 -7.09
N VAL A 10 8.64 -2.20 -6.63
CA VAL A 10 9.35 -1.37 -5.66
C VAL A 10 8.98 -1.75 -4.22
N SER A 11 9.99 -1.75 -3.35
CA SER A 11 9.87 -2.05 -1.93
C SER A 11 10.53 -0.92 -1.11
N GLN A 12 9.85 -0.42 -0.08
CA GLN A 12 10.42 0.59 0.83
C GLN A 12 10.22 0.21 2.29
N ASN A 13 11.27 0.43 3.09
CA ASN A 13 11.20 0.33 4.54
C ASN A 13 10.84 1.69 5.13
N VAL A 14 9.84 1.71 6.01
CA VAL A 14 9.34 2.92 6.68
C VAL A 14 9.45 2.72 8.19
N HIS A 15 9.97 3.74 8.90
CA HIS A 15 9.93 3.77 10.36
C HIS A 15 8.64 4.44 10.83
N LEU A 16 7.91 3.77 11.70
CA LEU A 16 6.67 4.22 12.30
C LEU A 16 6.89 4.55 13.78
N GLN A 17 5.98 5.32 14.35
CA GLN A 17 5.88 5.44 15.80
C GLN A 17 5.31 4.13 16.35
N HIS A 18 5.98 3.58 17.37
CA HIS A 18 5.54 2.39 18.08
C HIS A 18 4.13 2.57 18.66
N ASN A 19 3.38 1.47 18.73
CA ASN A 19 2.11 1.36 19.44
C ASN A 19 1.03 2.35 18.98
N HIS A 20 1.00 2.66 17.68
CA HIS A 20 -0.03 3.47 17.03
C HIS A 20 -0.67 2.70 15.88
N GLY A 21 -1.97 2.88 15.68
CA GLY A 21 -2.66 2.45 14.47
C GLY A 21 -2.42 3.44 13.33
N TYR A 22 -2.39 2.94 12.10
CA TYR A 22 -2.26 3.76 10.90
C TYR A 22 -3.33 3.38 9.89
N VAL A 23 -3.74 4.35 9.07
CA VAL A 23 -4.49 4.09 7.85
C VAL A 23 -3.50 4.07 6.70
N LEU A 24 -3.38 2.93 6.02
CA LEU A 24 -2.72 2.83 4.74
C LEU A 24 -3.70 3.30 3.66
N ARG A 25 -3.44 4.45 3.04
CA ARG A 25 -4.22 5.00 1.92
C ARG A 25 -3.44 4.88 0.63
N VAL A 26 -4.05 4.27 -0.37
CA VAL A 26 -3.46 4.08 -1.70
C VAL A 26 -4.40 4.61 -2.76
N ILE A 27 -3.87 5.47 -3.63
CA ILE A 27 -4.56 5.93 -4.84
C ILE A 27 -3.86 5.33 -6.06
N ALA A 28 -4.58 4.47 -6.78
CA ALA A 28 -4.00 3.71 -7.88
C ALA A 28 -5.04 3.35 -8.95
N LYS A 29 -4.54 2.97 -10.12
CA LYS A 29 -5.33 2.51 -11.28
C LYS A 29 -4.73 1.21 -11.81
N LYS A 30 -5.59 0.21 -12.06
CA LYS A 30 -5.19 -1.04 -12.71
C LYS A 30 -5.74 -1.11 -14.13
N GLU A 31 -4.86 -1.38 -15.11
CA GLU A 31 -5.23 -1.65 -16.50
C GLU A 31 -4.76 -3.05 -16.90
N GLY A 32 -5.56 -3.75 -17.72
CA GLY A 32 -5.31 -5.12 -18.12
C GLY A 32 -5.88 -6.18 -17.16
N PRO A 33 -5.89 -7.45 -17.55
CA PRO A 33 -6.67 -8.51 -16.90
C PRO A 33 -6.13 -8.98 -15.55
N GLY A 34 -4.87 -8.66 -15.22
CA GLY A 34 -4.28 -8.98 -13.93
C GLY A 34 -4.67 -8.06 -12.79
N ASN A 35 -4.03 -8.25 -11.64
CA ASN A 35 -4.26 -7.50 -10.41
C ASN A 35 -3.04 -6.65 -10.04
N GLY A 36 -3.30 -5.47 -9.50
CA GLY A 36 -2.30 -4.65 -8.80
C GLY A 36 -2.40 -4.88 -7.30
N TYR A 37 -1.26 -4.88 -6.61
CA TYR A 37 -1.20 -5.09 -5.17
C TYR A 37 -0.33 -4.04 -4.50
N VAL A 38 -0.81 -3.54 -3.37
CA VAL A 38 0.02 -2.84 -2.38
C VAL A 38 -0.07 -3.62 -1.08
N THR A 39 1.08 -4.02 -0.58
CA THR A 39 1.23 -4.86 0.58
C THR A 39 2.04 -4.12 1.62
N LEU A 40 1.59 -4.09 2.87
CA LEU A 40 2.36 -3.60 4.01
C LEU A 40 2.64 -4.80 4.92
N MET A 41 3.90 -4.98 5.29
CA MET A 41 4.35 -6.09 6.14
C MET A 41 5.24 -5.55 7.26
N ASP A 42 5.04 -6.00 8.49
CA ASP A 42 5.95 -5.70 9.59
C ASP A 42 7.03 -6.80 9.78
N CYS A 43 7.84 -6.71 10.83
CA CYS A 43 8.89 -7.70 11.08
C CYS A 43 8.39 -9.00 11.73
N GLU A 44 7.14 -9.05 12.19
CA GLU A 44 6.49 -10.20 12.84
C GLU A 44 5.58 -10.97 11.84
N GLU A 45 5.75 -10.73 10.54
CA GLU A 45 4.98 -11.31 9.44
C GLU A 45 3.50 -10.90 9.40
N ASN A 46 3.07 -9.89 10.17
CA ASN A 46 1.75 -9.31 9.97
C ASN A 46 1.72 -8.60 8.61
N GLN A 47 0.68 -8.87 7.83
CA GLN A 47 0.55 -8.36 6.47
C GLN A 47 -0.85 -7.84 6.20
N GLU A 48 -0.91 -6.64 5.65
CA GLU A 48 -2.13 -6.05 5.11
C GLU A 48 -1.97 -5.82 3.61
N LYS A 49 -3.03 -6.13 2.85
CA LYS A 49 -2.97 -6.15 1.38
C LYS A 49 -4.17 -5.46 0.74
N LEU A 50 -3.89 -4.44 -0.05
CA LEU A 50 -4.85 -3.79 -0.94
C LEU A 50 -4.70 -4.36 -2.35
N THR A 51 -5.81 -4.83 -2.92
CA THR A 51 -5.86 -5.38 -4.29
C THR A 51 -6.65 -4.45 -5.19
N PHE A 52 -6.11 -4.15 -6.37
CA PHE A 52 -6.71 -3.32 -7.41
C PHE A 52 -6.95 -4.17 -8.66
N THR A 53 -8.11 -4.00 -9.28
CA THR A 53 -8.53 -4.78 -10.45
C THR A 53 -8.93 -3.86 -11.59
N SER A 54 -8.88 -4.33 -12.83
CA SER A 54 -9.30 -3.53 -13.99
C SER A 54 -10.81 -3.31 -14.09
N CYS A 55 -11.61 -3.93 -13.22
CA CYS A 55 -13.04 -3.60 -13.07
C CYS A 55 -13.26 -2.22 -12.43
N GLU A 56 -12.22 -1.63 -11.84
CA GLU A 56 -12.28 -0.35 -11.16
C GLU A 56 -11.87 0.76 -12.14
N GLU A 57 -12.81 1.64 -12.47
CA GLU A 57 -12.59 2.67 -13.50
C GLU A 57 -11.75 3.84 -12.96
N GLY A 58 -10.64 4.13 -13.63
CA GLY A 58 -9.79 5.29 -13.32
C GLY A 58 -8.93 5.08 -12.06
N TYR A 59 -8.49 6.20 -11.47
CA TYR A 59 -7.80 6.17 -10.18
C TYR A 59 -8.81 6.02 -9.07
N ILE A 60 -8.60 5.01 -8.23
CA ILE A 60 -9.44 4.73 -7.08
C ILE A 60 -8.63 4.82 -5.80
N THR A 61 -9.29 5.23 -4.72
CA THR A 61 -8.71 5.25 -3.38
C THR A 61 -9.13 4.01 -2.62
N LYS A 62 -8.17 3.24 -2.09
CA LYS A 62 -8.43 2.18 -1.10
C LYS A 62 -7.70 2.49 0.20
N THR A 63 -8.32 2.08 1.29
CA THR A 63 -7.78 2.23 2.64
C THR A 63 -7.88 0.93 3.41
N VAL A 64 -6.88 0.65 4.25
CA VAL A 64 -6.94 -0.41 5.25
C VAL A 64 -6.30 0.09 6.54
N ASP A 65 -6.90 -0.31 7.65
CA ASP A 65 -6.39 -0.04 9.00
C ASP A 65 -5.26 -1.03 9.28
N VAL A 66 -4.11 -0.52 9.73
CA VAL A 66 -2.93 -1.33 10.02
C VAL A 66 -2.46 -1.06 11.45
N PHE A 67 -2.14 -2.14 12.17
CA PHE A 67 -1.66 -2.10 13.56
C PHE A 67 -0.37 -2.91 13.63
N PRO A 68 0.77 -2.36 13.17
CA PRO A 68 2.03 -3.09 13.14
C PRO A 68 2.54 -3.32 14.56
N ASP A 69 3.03 -4.53 14.83
CA ASP A 69 3.61 -4.90 16.13
C ASP A 69 5.02 -4.32 16.31
N THR A 70 5.63 -3.85 15.21
CA THR A 70 6.97 -3.25 15.21
C THR A 70 6.97 -1.84 14.61
N ASP A 71 8.02 -1.07 14.88
CA ASP A 71 8.23 0.24 14.26
C ASP A 71 8.72 0.19 12.81
N ARG A 72 8.92 -1.01 12.26
CA ARG A 72 9.51 -1.20 10.94
C ARG A 72 8.57 -1.97 10.06
N VAL A 73 8.05 -1.26 9.06
CA VAL A 73 7.21 -1.84 8.03
C VAL A 73 7.87 -1.75 6.68
N ARG A 74 7.58 -2.73 5.84
CA ARG A 74 7.96 -2.83 4.45
C ARG A 74 6.71 -2.71 3.59
N ILE A 75 6.70 -1.73 2.69
CA ILE A 75 5.65 -1.60 1.68
C ILE A 75 6.19 -2.22 0.40
N GLU A 76 5.43 -3.13 -0.20
CA GLU A 76 5.73 -3.77 -1.48
C GLU A 76 4.62 -3.52 -2.49
N ILE A 77 5.01 -3.33 -3.75
CA ILE A 77 4.08 -3.12 -4.87
C ILE A 77 4.27 -4.22 -5.90
N GLY A 78 3.18 -4.92 -6.21
CA GLY A 78 3.15 -6.04 -7.13
C GLY A 78 2.11 -5.90 -8.23
N GLU A 79 2.31 -6.63 -9.32
CA GLU A 79 1.44 -6.67 -10.49
C GLU A 79 1.54 -8.07 -11.12
N THR A 80 0.43 -8.63 -11.61
CA THR A 80 0.45 -9.97 -12.24
C THR A 80 0.45 -9.94 -13.77
N GLU A 81 -0.40 -9.09 -14.37
CA GLU A 81 -0.55 -8.95 -15.81
C GLU A 81 -1.20 -7.60 -16.19
N GLY A 82 -0.52 -6.79 -17.00
CA GLY A 82 -1.01 -5.51 -17.50
C GLY A 82 -0.18 -4.35 -16.96
N SER A 83 -0.83 -3.30 -16.46
CA SER A 83 -0.14 -2.12 -15.92
C SER A 83 -0.83 -1.62 -14.67
N PHE A 84 -0.04 -1.37 -13.63
CA PHE A 84 -0.52 -0.86 -12.35
C PHE A 84 0.13 0.49 -12.06
N TYR A 85 -0.70 1.53 -12.02
CA TYR A 85 -0.27 2.92 -11.88
C TYR A 85 -0.57 3.40 -10.46
N ILE A 86 0.48 3.84 -9.76
CA ILE A 86 0.38 4.38 -8.41
C ILE A 86 0.44 5.90 -8.47
N GLU A 87 -0.62 6.56 -8.00
CA GLU A 87 -0.62 8.01 -7.81
C GLU A 87 -0.03 8.38 -6.44
N SER A 88 -0.49 7.73 -5.37
CA SER A 88 0.03 7.95 -4.02
C SER A 88 -0.07 6.71 -3.13
N ILE A 89 0.89 6.63 -2.20
CA ILE A 89 0.85 5.73 -1.04
C ILE A 89 1.14 6.57 0.19
N GLU A 90 0.22 6.54 1.15
CA GLU A 90 0.26 7.36 2.35
C GLU A 90 -0.01 6.50 3.58
N LEU A 91 0.79 6.70 4.62
CA LEU A 91 0.56 6.19 5.96
C LEU A 91 0.15 7.36 6.85
N ILE A 92 -1.07 7.28 7.37
CA ILE A 92 -1.70 8.33 8.18
C ILE A 92 -1.85 7.77 9.59
N CYS A 93 -1.21 8.39 10.57
CA CYS A 93 -1.38 8.01 11.97
C CYS A 93 -2.85 8.23 12.38
N MET A 94 -3.47 7.23 13.01
CA MET A 94 -4.76 7.39 13.65
C MET A 94 -4.53 8.18 14.94
N ASN A 95 -4.77 9.48 14.89
CA ASN A 95 -4.81 10.27 16.11
C ASN A 95 -6.15 9.98 16.81
N GLU A 96 -6.10 9.60 18.09
CA GLU A 96 -7.26 9.55 19.00
C GLU A 96 -8.01 10.89 19.08
#